data_AF-A0A9W9EEC9-F1
#
_entry.id   AF-A0A9W9EEC9-F1
#
_cell.length_a   1.000
_cell.length_b   1.000
_cell.length_c   1.000
_cell.angle_alpha   90.00
_cell.angle_beta   90.00
_cell.angle_gamma   90.00
#
_symmetry.space_group_name_H-M   'P 1'
#
loop_
_entity.id
_entity.type
_entity.pdbx_description
1 polymer ?
#
loop_
_entity_poly.entity_id
_entity_poly.type
_entity_poly.pdbx_seq_one_letter_code
_entity_poly.pdbx_strand_id
1 'polypeptide(L)'
;MAELQSKLPELSSGRFDDGPLVGLGYQTASQQGFTDEQGRSFYQGGETVSFSIGKLPIGSAIGGSLTLAALRDSVTELGNPDLTLPETVNRARFVQSLAVETDLRNGVSIDDTIRDIVSRHAAGISFTSDIDIFEQSPAVRGVFSELGSRFRGVQEARNHLRRAQTGIKALRDVWVPTRDNSYLLADVFHPIDAGRYPVLLRLGIYGRAFRIGAISNDEDREISEKREDSWFQGDRDNLHPY
;
A
#
# COMPACT_ATOMS: atom_id res chain seq x y z
N MET A 1 44.47 -27.52 -7.73
CA MET A 1 44.09 -26.12 -7.98
C MET A 1 42.72 -26.13 -8.64
N ALA A 2 41.65 -26.23 -7.85
CA ALA A 2 40.29 -26.17 -8.37
C ALA A 2 39.91 -24.69 -8.43
N GLU A 3 39.70 -24.16 -9.64
CA GLU A 3 39.15 -22.82 -9.83
C GLU A 3 37.76 -22.77 -9.20
N LEU A 4 37.62 -22.02 -8.11
CA LEU A 4 36.35 -21.50 -7.68
C LEU A 4 35.84 -20.58 -8.79
N GLN A 5 35.03 -21.10 -9.69
CA GLN A 5 34.11 -20.28 -10.46
C GLN A 5 33.18 -19.61 -9.46
N SER A 6 33.51 -18.38 -9.05
CA SER A 6 32.57 -17.53 -8.33
C SER A 6 31.38 -17.32 -9.25
N LYS A 7 30.26 -18.00 -8.97
CA LYS A 7 28.99 -17.75 -9.64
C LYS A 7 28.74 -16.24 -9.52
N LEU A 8 28.73 -15.53 -10.64
CA LEU A 8 28.39 -14.10 -10.63
C LEU A 8 27.05 -13.97 -9.91
N PRO A 9 26.92 -13.00 -8.97
CA PRO A 9 25.67 -12.86 -8.23
C PRO A 9 24.52 -12.70 -9.22
N GLU A 10 23.52 -13.57 -9.10
CA GLU A 10 22.39 -13.59 -10.01
C GLU A 10 21.51 -12.38 -9.72
N LEU A 11 21.27 -11.56 -10.76
CA LEU A 11 20.40 -10.40 -10.66
C LEU A 11 18.96 -10.88 -10.42
N SER A 12 18.40 -10.49 -9.29
CA SER A 12 17.02 -10.74 -8.89
C SER A 12 16.22 -9.45 -8.97
N SER A 13 14.90 -9.59 -8.95
CA SER A 13 13.97 -8.46 -8.81
C SER A 13 12.92 -8.73 -7.74
N GLY A 14 12.48 -7.66 -7.07
CA GLY A 14 11.41 -7.69 -6.07
C GLY A 14 10.38 -6.61 -6.39
N ARG A 15 9.20 -6.70 -5.77
CA ARG A 15 8.09 -5.75 -5.98
C ARG A 15 7.25 -5.63 -4.71
N PHE A 16 6.38 -4.63 -4.70
CA PHE A 16 5.34 -4.49 -3.68
C PHE A 16 4.03 -5.13 -4.17
N ASP A 17 3.45 -5.98 -3.33
CA ASP A 17 2.17 -6.66 -3.58
C ASP A 17 0.97 -5.78 -3.16
N ASP A 18 1.18 -4.76 -2.33
CA ASP A 18 0.19 -3.72 -2.01
C ASP A 18 0.10 -2.61 -3.07
N GLY A 19 0.47 -2.95 -4.31
CA GLY A 19 0.36 -2.14 -5.53
C GLY A 19 1.73 -1.99 -6.21
N PRO A 20 1.82 -1.83 -7.55
CA PRO A 20 3.08 -1.37 -8.10
C PRO A 20 3.38 0.02 -7.52
N LEU A 21 4.51 0.15 -6.84
CA LEU A 21 5.05 1.44 -6.45
C LEU A 21 6.04 1.83 -7.54
N VAL A 22 5.63 2.70 -8.45
CA VAL A 22 6.41 3.14 -9.62
C VAL A 22 7.16 4.42 -9.26
N GLY A 23 8.44 4.52 -9.63
CA GLY A 23 9.23 5.74 -9.36
C GLY A 23 9.72 5.90 -7.91
N LEU A 24 9.49 4.89 -7.06
CA LEU A 24 10.08 4.79 -5.72
C LEU A 24 11.60 4.59 -5.85
N GLY A 25 12.38 5.46 -5.22
CA GLY A 25 13.84 5.35 -5.20
C GLY A 25 14.27 4.10 -4.43
N TYR A 26 15.28 3.40 -4.91
CA TYR A 26 15.89 2.29 -4.19
C TYR A 26 17.41 2.27 -4.30
N GLN A 27 18.05 1.73 -3.27
CA GLN A 27 19.49 1.51 -3.21
C GLN A 27 19.80 0.18 -2.51
N THR A 28 20.77 -0.55 -3.03
CA THR A 28 21.33 -1.80 -2.48
C THR A 28 22.85 -1.67 -2.44
N ALA A 29 23.55 -2.75 -2.05
CA ALA A 29 25.01 -2.77 -2.10
C ALA A 29 25.56 -2.72 -3.55
N SER A 30 24.80 -3.21 -4.53
CA SER A 30 25.25 -3.32 -5.93
C SER A 30 24.48 -2.46 -6.94
N GLN A 31 23.24 -2.06 -6.62
CA GLN A 31 22.31 -1.38 -7.53
C GLN A 31 21.68 -0.15 -6.89
N GLN A 32 21.29 0.82 -7.73
CA GLN A 32 20.47 1.96 -7.33
C GLN A 32 19.61 2.44 -8.50
N GLY A 33 18.49 3.06 -8.21
CA GLY A 33 17.64 3.64 -9.24
C GLY A 33 16.22 3.88 -8.74
N PHE A 34 15.27 3.79 -9.67
CA PHE A 34 13.85 3.87 -9.38
C PHE A 34 13.17 2.57 -9.77
N THR A 35 12.16 2.20 -9.00
CA THR A 35 11.26 1.12 -9.36
C THR A 35 10.61 1.37 -10.73
N ASP A 36 10.56 0.33 -11.56
CA ASP A 36 10.07 0.43 -12.93
C ASP A 36 8.54 0.55 -13.02
N GLU A 37 8.00 0.56 -14.25
CA GLU A 37 6.55 0.61 -14.52
C GLU A 37 5.75 -0.56 -13.93
N GLN A 38 6.42 -1.66 -13.57
CA GLN A 38 5.82 -2.81 -12.88
C GLN A 38 6.10 -2.77 -11.37
N GLY A 39 6.70 -1.69 -10.85
CA GLY A 39 7.07 -1.51 -9.46
C GLY A 39 8.26 -2.34 -9.02
N ARG A 40 9.12 -2.80 -9.96
CA ARG A 40 10.24 -3.69 -9.64
C ARG A 40 11.49 -2.94 -9.23
N SER A 41 12.12 -3.38 -8.15
CA SER A 41 13.51 -3.05 -7.80
C SER A 41 14.45 -4.21 -8.15
N PHE A 42 15.68 -3.90 -8.54
CA PHE A 42 16.67 -4.90 -8.95
C PHE A 42 17.83 -4.95 -7.94
N TYR A 43 18.27 -6.15 -7.60
CA TYR A 43 19.28 -6.40 -6.56
C TYR A 43 19.90 -7.79 -6.75
N GLN A 44 21.01 -8.07 -6.07
CA GLN A 44 21.60 -9.41 -6.01
C GLN A 44 20.99 -10.21 -4.85
N GLY A 45 20.89 -11.53 -5.01
CA GLY A 45 20.25 -12.41 -4.02
C GLY A 45 20.76 -12.20 -2.59
N GLY A 46 19.84 -11.94 -1.66
CA GLY A 46 20.13 -11.72 -0.24
C GLY A 46 20.48 -10.28 0.15
N GLU A 47 20.53 -9.34 -0.80
CA GLU A 47 20.76 -7.93 -0.48
C GLU A 47 19.55 -7.28 0.21
N THR A 48 19.86 -6.35 1.10
CA THR A 48 18.91 -5.37 1.62
C THR A 48 18.67 -4.29 0.57
N VAL A 49 17.39 -3.99 0.32
CA VAL A 49 16.94 -2.88 -0.50
C VAL A 49 16.44 -1.77 0.42
N SER A 50 17.04 -0.59 0.33
CA SER A 50 16.58 0.63 1.00
C SER A 50 15.75 1.46 0.03
N PHE A 51 14.56 1.87 0.44
CA PHE A 51 13.61 2.63 -0.38
C PHE A 51 13.46 4.08 0.12
N SER A 52 13.26 5.01 -0.82
CA SER A 52 13.08 6.43 -0.52
C SER A 52 12.15 7.13 -1.51
N ILE A 53 11.55 8.24 -1.05
CA ILE A 53 10.89 9.23 -1.91
C ILE A 53 11.70 10.51 -1.80
N GLY A 54 12.62 10.69 -2.75
CA GLY A 54 13.54 11.82 -2.74
C GLY A 54 14.41 11.77 -1.50
N LYS A 55 14.34 12.81 -0.64
CA LYS A 55 15.09 12.86 0.62
C LYS A 55 14.45 12.09 1.77
N LEU A 56 13.20 11.63 1.64
CA LEU A 56 12.50 10.90 2.70
C LEU A 56 12.83 9.40 2.62
N PRO A 57 13.52 8.81 3.62
CA PRO A 57 13.65 7.36 3.71
C PRO A 57 12.28 6.76 3.99
N ILE A 58 11.86 5.77 3.20
CA ILE A 58 10.62 5.03 3.46
C ILE A 58 10.92 3.82 4.34
N GLY A 59 12.05 3.16 4.14
CA GLY A 59 12.51 2.03 4.94
C GLY A 59 13.22 0.99 4.07
N SER A 60 13.68 -0.09 4.70
CA SER A 60 14.47 -1.13 4.07
C SER A 60 13.90 -2.52 4.37
N ALA A 61 14.18 -3.47 3.48
CA ALA A 61 13.85 -4.89 3.66
C ALA A 61 14.79 -5.76 2.82
N ILE A 62 14.86 -7.07 3.11
CA ILE A 62 15.48 -8.04 2.19
C ILE A 62 14.65 -8.09 0.91
N GLY A 63 15.32 -8.07 -0.25
CA GLY A 63 14.63 -8.06 -1.54
C GLY A 63 13.71 -9.28 -1.74
N GLY A 64 12.49 -9.06 -2.23
CA GLY A 64 11.54 -10.10 -2.57
C GLY A 64 10.18 -9.55 -3.00
N SER A 65 9.14 -10.38 -2.87
CA SER A 65 7.75 -9.92 -2.86
C SER A 65 7.44 -9.35 -1.48
N LEU A 66 7.13 -8.05 -1.41
CA LEU A 66 6.99 -7.31 -0.16
C LEU A 66 5.62 -6.63 -0.10
N THR A 67 5.26 -6.15 1.09
CA THR A 67 4.26 -5.10 1.25
C THR A 67 4.93 -3.91 1.93
N LEU A 68 4.33 -2.71 1.91
CA LEU A 68 4.84 -1.58 2.70
C LEU A 68 4.95 -1.91 4.19
N ALA A 69 4.12 -2.86 4.66
CA ALA A 69 4.21 -3.38 6.00
C ALA A 69 5.55 -4.05 6.30
N ALA A 70 6.26 -4.61 5.31
CA ALA A 70 7.53 -5.31 5.51
C ALA A 70 8.73 -4.37 5.72
N LEU A 71 8.58 -3.08 5.41
CA LEU A 71 9.66 -2.11 5.52
C LEU A 71 9.92 -1.74 6.98
N ARG A 72 11.19 -1.52 7.31
CA ARG A 72 11.65 -1.06 8.63
C ARG A 72 12.74 -0.01 8.48
N ASP A 73 12.99 0.76 9.53
CA ASP A 73 14.14 1.67 9.56
C ASP A 73 15.46 0.88 9.70
N SER A 74 15.41 -0.34 10.27
CA SER A 74 16.52 -1.31 10.31
C SER A 74 16.03 -2.74 10.07
N VAL A 75 16.78 -3.52 9.27
CA VAL A 75 16.43 -4.90 8.86
C VAL A 75 16.72 -5.95 9.95
N THR A 76 17.30 -5.55 11.08
CA THR A 76 17.64 -6.46 12.20
C THR A 76 16.42 -6.94 13.00
N GLU A 77 15.24 -6.35 12.77
CA GLU A 77 14.00 -6.71 13.46
C GLU A 77 13.29 -7.85 12.72
N LEU A 78 13.37 -9.06 13.28
CA LEU A 78 12.72 -10.25 12.73
C LEU A 78 11.28 -10.35 13.28
N GLY A 79 10.28 -10.43 12.39
CA GLY A 79 8.90 -10.68 12.76
C GLY A 79 7.89 -10.31 11.68
N ASN A 80 6.69 -10.89 11.73
CA ASN A 80 5.59 -10.45 10.87
C ASN A 80 5.20 -9.01 11.28
N PRO A 81 5.07 -8.08 10.32
CA PRO A 81 4.70 -6.72 10.64
C PRO A 81 3.34 -6.64 11.31
N ASP A 82 3.34 -6.11 12.53
CA ASP A 82 2.14 -5.77 13.26
C ASP A 82 1.49 -4.53 12.63
N LEU A 83 0.32 -4.73 12.04
CA LEU A 83 -0.47 -3.68 11.39
C LEU A 83 -1.05 -2.66 12.39
N THR A 84 -0.82 -2.82 13.70
CA THR A 84 -1.22 -1.87 14.73
C THR A 84 -0.08 -0.93 15.14
N LEU A 85 1.17 -1.21 14.74
CA LEU A 85 2.31 -0.36 15.07
C LEU A 85 2.23 0.98 14.32
N PRO A 86 2.41 2.13 15.02
CA PRO A 86 2.38 3.45 14.40
C PRO A 86 3.30 3.57 13.19
N GLU A 87 4.54 3.07 13.28
CA GLU A 87 5.50 3.12 12.16
C GLU A 87 5.03 2.40 10.91
N THR A 88 4.45 1.21 11.06
CA THR A 88 3.95 0.40 9.94
C THR A 88 2.76 1.09 9.28
N VAL A 89 1.81 1.56 10.10
CA VAL A 89 0.61 2.26 9.64
C VAL A 89 0.97 3.58 8.96
N ASN A 90 1.77 4.42 9.61
CA ASN A 90 2.10 5.77 9.12
C ASN A 90 2.89 5.70 7.80
N ARG A 91 3.85 4.78 7.68
CA ARG A 91 4.62 4.55 6.47
C ARG A 91 3.73 4.16 5.30
N ALA A 92 2.90 3.13 5.51
CA ALA A 92 1.99 2.66 4.47
C ALA A 92 0.94 3.72 4.10
N ARG A 93 0.31 4.34 5.10
CA ARG A 93 -0.67 5.41 4.94
C ARG A 93 -0.09 6.59 4.16
N PHE A 94 1.15 6.99 4.44
CA PHE A 94 1.83 8.06 3.71
C PHE A 94 1.99 7.71 2.23
N VAL A 95 2.62 6.56 1.92
CA VAL A 95 2.88 6.16 0.53
C VAL A 95 1.57 5.93 -0.24
N GLN A 96 0.61 5.24 0.35
CA GLN A 96 -0.69 4.98 -0.28
C GLN A 96 -1.48 6.27 -0.54
N SER A 97 -1.35 7.29 0.32
CA SER A 97 -2.02 8.58 0.12
C SER A 97 -1.49 9.38 -1.08
N LEU A 98 -0.33 9.00 -1.64
CA LEU A 98 0.20 9.59 -2.87
C LEU A 98 -0.49 9.06 -4.14
N ALA A 99 -1.27 7.98 -4.04
CA ALA A 99 -2.02 7.47 -5.17
C ALA A 99 -3.19 8.37 -5.55
N VAL A 100 -3.44 8.46 -6.86
CA VAL A 100 -4.57 9.21 -7.44
C VAL A 100 -5.91 8.55 -7.10
N GLU A 101 -5.96 7.22 -7.03
CA GLU A 101 -7.20 6.45 -6.95
C GLU A 101 -7.46 5.92 -5.54
N THR A 102 -8.70 6.00 -5.06
CA THR A 102 -9.06 5.55 -3.71
C THR A 102 -8.87 4.05 -3.48
N ASP A 103 -9.00 3.18 -4.48
CA ASP A 103 -8.84 1.73 -4.29
C ASP A 103 -7.44 1.20 -4.62
N LEU A 104 -6.48 2.09 -4.94
CA LEU A 104 -5.09 1.74 -5.24
C LEU A 104 -4.95 0.71 -6.37
N ARG A 105 -5.94 0.62 -7.27
CA ARG A 105 -5.94 -0.39 -8.34
C ARG A 105 -4.71 -0.29 -9.24
N ASN A 106 -4.18 0.89 -9.49
CA ASN A 106 -2.97 1.07 -10.29
C ASN A 106 -1.73 1.37 -9.43
N GLY A 107 -1.81 1.19 -8.11
CA GLY A 107 -0.71 1.45 -7.19
C GLY A 107 -0.43 2.94 -7.00
N VAL A 108 0.85 3.27 -6.83
CA VAL A 108 1.32 4.63 -6.59
C VAL A 108 2.37 4.98 -7.64
N SER A 109 2.20 6.09 -8.34
CA SER A 109 3.18 6.62 -9.29
C SER A 109 3.87 7.85 -8.70
N ILE A 110 5.18 7.76 -8.47
CA ILE A 110 6.01 8.80 -7.85
C ILE A 110 6.84 9.49 -8.94
N ASP A 111 6.34 10.61 -9.43
CA ASP A 111 7.05 11.46 -10.39
C ASP A 111 8.00 12.46 -9.70
N ASP A 112 8.66 13.30 -10.51
CA ASP A 112 9.58 14.33 -10.00
C ASP A 112 8.87 15.37 -9.13
N THR A 113 7.62 15.71 -9.45
CA THR A 113 6.81 16.67 -8.68
C THR A 113 6.56 16.16 -7.26
N ILE A 114 6.08 14.92 -7.13
CA ILE A 114 5.85 14.27 -5.83
C ILE A 114 7.18 14.18 -5.08
N ARG A 115 8.25 13.77 -5.74
CA ARG A 115 9.57 13.61 -5.13
C ARG A 115 10.12 14.92 -4.56
N ASP A 116 9.96 16.02 -5.30
CA ASP A 116 10.42 17.34 -4.89
C ASP A 116 9.58 17.91 -3.74
N ILE A 117 8.26 17.76 -3.78
CA ILE A 117 7.37 18.15 -2.66
C ILE A 117 7.73 17.36 -1.40
N VAL A 118 7.81 16.03 -1.49
CA VAL A 118 8.14 15.19 -0.33
C VAL A 118 9.54 15.53 0.20
N SER A 119 10.51 15.77 -0.68
CA SER A 119 11.88 16.14 -0.27
C SER A 119 11.96 17.44 0.51
N ARG A 120 11.08 18.41 0.25
CA ARG A 120 11.03 19.68 0.99
C ARG A 120 10.54 19.51 2.42
N HIS A 121 9.65 18.54 2.65
CA HIS A 121 9.05 18.27 3.97
C HIS A 121 9.73 17.13 4.73
N ALA A 122 10.61 16.36 4.09
CA ALA A 122 11.20 15.12 4.61
C ALA A 122 11.73 15.19 6.05
N ALA A 123 12.39 16.29 6.42
CA ALA A 123 12.99 16.45 7.76
C ALA A 123 11.96 16.49 8.91
N GLY A 124 10.70 16.80 8.64
CA GLY A 124 9.63 16.84 9.63
C GLY A 124 8.72 15.60 9.64
N ILE A 125 9.03 14.58 8.83
CA ILE A 125 8.23 13.37 8.71
C ILE A 125 8.90 12.26 9.52
N SER A 126 8.18 11.73 10.52
CA SER A 126 8.67 10.65 11.38
C SER A 126 7.60 9.56 11.50
N PHE A 127 7.81 8.41 10.85
CA PHE A 127 6.81 7.34 10.86
C PHE A 127 6.60 6.73 12.24
N THR A 128 7.62 6.76 13.10
CA THR A 128 7.57 6.22 14.48
C THR A 128 6.75 7.07 15.46
N SER A 129 6.31 8.26 15.05
CA SER A 129 5.42 9.09 15.88
C SER A 129 4.07 8.40 16.08
N ASP A 130 3.40 8.76 17.18
CA ASP A 130 2.00 8.38 17.38
C ASP A 130 1.14 8.76 16.16
N ILE A 131 0.11 7.96 15.88
CA ILE A 131 -0.71 8.06 14.67
C ILE A 131 -1.39 9.44 14.56
N ASP A 132 -1.96 9.95 15.66
CA ASP A 132 -2.65 11.24 15.66
C ASP A 132 -1.63 12.39 15.51
N ILE A 133 -0.47 12.25 16.15
CA ILE A 133 0.63 13.22 16.02
C ILE A 133 1.16 13.26 14.58
N PHE A 134 1.32 12.10 13.93
CA PHE A 134 1.82 12.00 12.56
C PHE A 134 0.91 12.72 11.57
N GLU A 135 -0.40 12.48 11.66
CA GLU A 135 -1.43 13.13 10.83
C GLU A 135 -1.49 14.64 11.04
N GLN A 136 -1.27 15.10 12.27
CA GLN A 136 -1.30 16.51 12.61
C GLN A 136 0.01 17.24 12.30
N SER A 137 1.08 16.51 11.97
CA SER A 137 2.39 17.11 11.74
C SER A 137 2.37 18.12 10.58
N PRO A 138 3.01 19.30 10.73
CA PRO A 138 3.05 20.31 9.67
C PRO A 138 3.67 19.80 8.37
N ALA A 139 4.64 18.88 8.45
CA ALA A 139 5.31 18.32 7.29
C ALA A 139 4.39 17.39 6.49
N VAL A 140 3.68 16.47 7.15
CA VAL A 140 2.70 15.59 6.47
C VAL A 140 1.59 16.43 5.84
N ARG A 141 1.02 17.37 6.60
CA ARG A 141 -0.01 18.29 6.06
C ARG A 141 0.50 19.13 4.90
N GLY A 142 1.76 19.59 4.97
CA GLY A 142 2.42 20.35 3.92
C GLY A 142 2.49 19.56 2.61
N VAL A 143 2.93 18.29 2.66
CA VAL A 143 2.98 17.41 1.48
C VAL A 143 1.61 17.29 0.81
N PHE A 144 0.59 16.86 1.57
CA PHE A 144 -0.72 16.56 0.98
C PHE A 144 -1.51 17.81 0.58
N SER A 145 -1.30 18.95 1.27
CA SER A 145 -1.84 20.25 0.87
C SER A 145 -1.25 20.74 -0.46
N GLU A 146 0.07 20.63 -0.63
CA GLU A 146 0.73 21.05 -1.88
C GLU A 146 0.42 20.14 -3.06
N LEU A 147 0.23 18.84 -2.81
CA LEU A 147 -0.24 17.89 -3.83
C LEU A 147 -1.73 18.05 -4.17
N GLY A 148 -2.50 18.77 -3.35
CA GLY A 148 -3.96 18.86 -3.50
C GLY A 148 -4.67 17.51 -3.31
N SER A 149 -4.04 16.59 -2.57
CA SER A 149 -4.51 15.22 -2.36
C SER A 149 -4.97 15.01 -0.92
N ARG A 150 -5.97 14.15 -0.71
CA ARG A 150 -6.39 13.77 0.64
C ARG A 150 -5.36 12.89 1.32
N PHE A 151 -5.26 13.00 2.64
CA PHE A 151 -4.54 12.02 3.44
C PHE A 151 -5.51 10.89 3.84
N ARG A 152 -5.17 9.63 3.54
CA ARG A 152 -6.06 8.47 3.76
C ARG A 152 -6.37 8.25 5.22
N GLY A 153 -7.41 7.50 5.55
CA GLY A 153 -7.67 7.09 6.94
C GLY A 153 -6.71 6.00 7.43
N VAL A 154 -6.58 5.86 8.75
CA VAL A 154 -5.78 4.80 9.38
C VAL A 154 -6.30 3.41 9.01
N GLN A 155 -7.61 3.22 9.16
CA GLN A 155 -8.30 1.96 8.92
C GLN A 155 -8.25 1.58 7.43
N GLU A 156 -8.37 2.58 6.55
CA GLU A 156 -8.22 2.40 5.10
C GLU A 156 -6.85 1.80 4.75
N ALA A 157 -5.76 2.35 5.31
CA ALA A 157 -4.42 1.86 5.06
C ALA A 157 -4.20 0.44 5.63
N ARG A 158 -4.70 0.17 6.85
CA ARG A 158 -4.62 -1.16 7.47
C ARG A 158 -5.38 -2.22 6.69
N ASN A 159 -6.60 -1.91 6.24
CA ASN A 159 -7.40 -2.83 5.46
C ASN A 159 -6.73 -3.15 4.12
N HIS A 160 -6.12 -2.16 3.47
CA HIS A 160 -5.33 -2.39 2.25
C HIS A 160 -4.15 -3.33 2.50
N LEU A 161 -3.31 -3.04 3.50
CA LEU A 161 -2.17 -3.88 3.87
C LEU A 161 -2.59 -5.32 4.19
N ARG A 162 -3.65 -5.48 5.00
CA ARG A 162 -4.19 -6.78 5.39
C ARG A 162 -4.62 -7.60 4.18
N ARG A 163 -5.30 -6.98 3.19
CA ARG A 163 -5.68 -7.67 1.95
C ARG A 163 -4.44 -8.07 1.16
N ALA A 164 -3.49 -7.15 0.99
CA ALA A 164 -2.26 -7.42 0.25
C ALA A 164 -1.41 -8.56 0.86
N GLN A 165 -1.26 -8.60 2.19
CA GLN A 165 -0.57 -9.69 2.89
C GLN A 165 -1.22 -11.06 2.70
N THR A 166 -2.52 -11.09 2.37
CA THR A 166 -3.26 -12.32 2.05
C THR A 166 -3.34 -12.60 0.55
N GLY A 167 -2.60 -11.85 -0.27
CA GLY A 167 -2.59 -12.03 -1.73
C GLY A 167 -3.82 -11.47 -2.42
N ILE A 168 -4.55 -10.52 -1.81
CA ILE A 168 -5.81 -9.98 -2.34
C ILE A 168 -5.65 -8.51 -2.76
N LYS A 169 -6.04 -8.22 -4.00
CA LYS A 169 -6.28 -6.87 -4.53
C LYS A 169 -7.77 -6.58 -4.52
N ALA A 170 -8.16 -5.43 -3.99
CA ALA A 170 -9.56 -4.98 -4.02
C ALA A 170 -9.74 -3.91 -5.10
N LEU A 171 -10.63 -4.17 -6.05
CA LEU A 171 -11.07 -3.21 -7.06
C LEU A 171 -12.47 -2.73 -6.66
N ARG A 172 -12.65 -1.43 -6.49
CA ARG A 172 -13.93 -0.85 -6.11
C ARG A 172 -14.67 -0.33 -7.34
N ASP A 173 -15.99 -0.30 -7.30
CA ASP A 173 -16.80 0.36 -8.35
C ASP A 173 -16.47 -0.10 -9.78
N VAL A 174 -16.23 -1.40 -9.95
CA VAL A 174 -16.04 -2.02 -11.26
C VAL A 174 -17.37 -2.01 -11.99
N TRP A 175 -17.37 -1.44 -13.20
CA TRP A 175 -18.54 -1.33 -14.05
C TRP A 175 -18.83 -2.67 -14.72
N VAL A 176 -19.99 -3.24 -14.42
CA VAL A 176 -20.48 -4.48 -15.02
C VAL A 176 -21.63 -4.12 -15.96
N PRO A 177 -21.39 -4.05 -17.28
CA PRO A 177 -22.43 -3.71 -18.25
C PRO A 177 -23.47 -4.83 -18.33
N THR A 178 -24.72 -4.43 -18.54
CA THR A 178 -25.86 -5.33 -18.71
C THR A 178 -26.36 -5.31 -20.17
N ARG A 179 -27.29 -6.21 -20.49
CA ARG A 179 -27.80 -6.38 -21.87
C ARG A 179 -28.62 -5.20 -22.38
N ASP A 180 -29.14 -4.36 -21.49
CA ASP A 180 -29.96 -3.19 -21.83
C ASP A 180 -29.15 -1.89 -21.85
N ASN A 181 -27.82 -1.98 -21.88
CA ASN A 181 -26.86 -0.87 -21.80
C ASN A 181 -26.88 -0.10 -20.47
N SER A 182 -27.54 -0.62 -19.42
CA SER A 182 -27.30 -0.15 -18.05
C SER A 182 -26.02 -0.78 -17.47
N TYR A 183 -25.76 -0.53 -16.18
CA TYR A 183 -24.61 -1.11 -15.49
C TYR A 183 -24.93 -1.41 -14.02
N LEU A 184 -24.22 -2.39 -13.46
CA LEU A 184 -24.09 -2.59 -12.02
C LEU A 184 -22.67 -2.20 -11.62
N LEU A 185 -22.52 -1.70 -10.40
CA LEU A 185 -21.20 -1.55 -9.79
C LEU A 185 -20.89 -2.76 -8.92
N ALA A 186 -19.67 -3.27 -9.03
CA ALA A 186 -19.19 -4.40 -8.25
C ALA A 186 -17.87 -4.05 -7.56
N ASP A 187 -17.69 -4.60 -6.35
CA ASP A 187 -16.36 -4.69 -5.75
C ASP A 187 -15.79 -6.06 -6.07
N VAL A 188 -14.57 -6.10 -6.60
CA VAL A 188 -13.91 -7.32 -7.02
C VAL A 188 -12.67 -7.54 -6.16
N PHE A 189 -12.67 -8.63 -5.40
CA PHE A 189 -11.51 -9.10 -4.66
C PHE A 189 -10.82 -10.17 -5.49
N HIS A 190 -9.64 -9.84 -5.99
CA HIS A 190 -8.91 -10.64 -6.97
C HIS A 190 -7.54 -11.03 -6.41
N PRO A 191 -7.02 -12.25 -6.65
CA PRO A 191 -5.64 -12.60 -6.32
C PRO A 191 -4.63 -11.61 -6.92
N ILE A 192 -3.54 -11.30 -6.24
CA ILE A 192 -2.56 -10.32 -6.74
C ILE A 192 -1.86 -10.83 -8.01
N ASP A 193 -1.62 -12.13 -8.08
CA ASP A 193 -1.02 -12.74 -9.26
C ASP A 193 -2.00 -12.83 -10.43
N ALA A 194 -1.47 -12.63 -11.64
CA ALA A 194 -2.23 -12.79 -12.86
C ALA A 194 -2.63 -14.26 -13.04
N GLY A 195 -3.89 -14.49 -13.38
CA GLY A 195 -4.39 -15.84 -13.57
C GLY A 195 -5.89 -15.90 -13.85
N ARG A 196 -6.39 -17.12 -14.03
CA ARG A 196 -7.82 -17.41 -14.06
C ARG A 196 -8.18 -18.16 -12.80
N TYR A 197 -9.14 -17.62 -12.07
CA TYR A 197 -9.56 -18.15 -10.78
C TYR A 197 -11.07 -18.44 -10.79
N PRO A 198 -11.54 -19.43 -10.02
CA PRO A 198 -12.97 -19.58 -9.77
C PRO A 198 -13.52 -18.30 -9.10
N VAL A 199 -14.73 -17.91 -9.48
CA VAL A 199 -15.38 -16.70 -8.99
C VAL A 199 -16.51 -17.05 -8.04
N LEU A 200 -16.50 -16.44 -6.85
CA LEU A 200 -17.65 -16.41 -5.96
C LEU A 200 -18.39 -15.08 -6.17
N LEU A 201 -19.66 -15.16 -6.59
CA LEU A 201 -20.49 -13.99 -6.82
C LEU A 201 -21.50 -13.83 -5.68
N ARG A 202 -21.51 -12.66 -5.05
CA ARG A 202 -22.57 -12.21 -4.15
C ARG A 202 -23.31 -11.06 -4.82
N LEU A 203 -24.60 -11.23 -5.05
CA LEU A 203 -25.51 -10.17 -5.50
C LEU A 203 -26.47 -9.83 -4.35
N GLY A 204 -26.59 -8.56 -4.01
CA GLY A 204 -27.49 -8.10 -2.96
C GLY A 204 -27.91 -6.65 -3.17
N ILE A 205 -29.10 -6.31 -2.66
CA ILE A 205 -29.69 -4.97 -2.79
C ILE A 205 -29.36 -4.05 -1.61
N TYR A 206 -28.71 -4.57 -0.57
CA TYR A 206 -28.41 -3.84 0.67
C TYR A 206 -27.09 -3.05 0.62
N GLY A 207 -26.52 -2.86 -0.59
CA GLY A 207 -25.29 -2.14 -0.82
C GLY A 207 -24.00 -2.97 -0.62
N ARG A 208 -22.87 -2.42 -1.11
CA ARG A 208 -21.55 -3.08 -1.20
C ARG A 208 -20.57 -2.70 -0.09
N ALA A 209 -20.94 -1.76 0.79
CA ALA A 209 -20.12 -1.43 1.96
C ALA A 209 -19.88 -2.67 2.82
N PHE A 210 -18.82 -2.63 3.63
CA PHE A 210 -18.45 -3.78 4.44
C PHE A 210 -19.63 -4.24 5.32
N ARG A 211 -19.94 -5.55 5.25
CA ARG A 211 -21.19 -6.21 5.69
C ARG A 211 -22.45 -5.77 4.95
N ILE A 212 -22.86 -4.52 5.12
CA ILE A 212 -24.09 -3.91 4.59
C ILE A 212 -23.90 -2.38 4.50
N GLY A 213 -24.66 -1.72 3.62
CA GLY A 213 -24.64 -0.27 3.42
C GLY A 213 -24.15 0.15 2.04
N ALA A 214 -24.42 1.42 1.68
CA ALA A 214 -23.92 2.03 0.45
C ALA A 214 -22.77 3.00 0.79
N ILE A 215 -21.83 3.14 -0.13
CA ILE A 215 -20.78 4.17 -0.06
C ILE A 215 -21.16 5.24 -1.09
N SER A 216 -21.74 6.36 -0.63
CA SER A 216 -22.20 7.44 -1.51
C SER A 216 -21.28 8.67 -1.43
N ASN A 217 -20.51 8.79 -0.35
CA ASN A 217 -19.58 9.89 -0.11
C ASN A 217 -18.37 9.39 0.72
N ASP A 218 -17.44 10.29 1.04
CA ASP A 218 -16.23 9.97 1.80
C ASP A 218 -16.50 9.58 3.26
N GLU A 219 -17.53 10.14 3.90
CA GLU A 219 -17.92 9.79 5.26
C GLU A 219 -18.42 8.33 5.32
N ASP A 220 -19.31 7.94 4.41
CA ASP A 220 -19.80 6.55 4.30
C ASP A 220 -18.64 5.56 4.12
N ARG A 221 -17.65 5.95 3.31
CA ARG A 221 -16.44 5.16 3.07
C ARG A 221 -15.63 5.01 4.35
N GLU A 222 -15.39 6.09 5.09
CA GLU A 222 -14.67 6.04 6.35
C GLU A 222 -15.36 5.16 7.39
N ILE A 223 -16.68 5.25 7.51
CA ILE A 223 -17.44 4.37 8.42
C ILE A 223 -17.32 2.91 7.97
N SER A 224 -17.40 2.63 6.65
CA SER A 224 -17.20 1.28 6.11
C SER A 224 -15.80 0.73 6.39
N GLU A 225 -14.75 1.53 6.20
CA GLU A 225 -13.37 1.13 6.49
C GLU A 225 -13.17 0.88 7.99
N LYS A 226 -13.77 1.70 8.86
CA LYS A 226 -13.78 1.47 10.33
C LYS A 226 -14.44 0.15 10.69
N ARG A 227 -15.61 -0.16 10.10
CA ARG A 227 -16.29 -1.44 10.34
C ARG A 227 -15.45 -2.64 9.90
N GLU A 228 -14.83 -2.56 8.73
CA GLU A 228 -13.96 -3.63 8.25
C GLU A 228 -12.76 -3.83 9.17
N ASP A 229 -12.10 -2.74 9.57
CA ASP A 229 -10.94 -2.81 10.45
C ASP A 229 -11.31 -3.40 11.82
N SER A 230 -12.37 -2.91 12.47
CA SER A 230 -12.88 -3.47 13.74
C SER A 230 -13.18 -4.97 13.65
N TRP A 231 -13.75 -5.44 12.53
CA TRP A 231 -14.02 -6.87 12.31
C TRP A 231 -12.75 -7.73 12.32
N PHE A 232 -11.67 -7.23 11.71
CA PHE A 232 -10.40 -7.94 11.62
C PHE A 232 -9.53 -7.76 12.86
N GLN A 233 -9.72 -6.70 13.64
CA GLN A 233 -9.11 -6.52 14.96
C GLN A 233 -9.77 -7.36 16.06
N GLY A 234 -10.86 -8.07 15.76
CA GLY A 234 -11.51 -9.01 16.68
C GLY A 234 -12.70 -8.44 17.46
N ASP A 235 -13.05 -7.17 17.27
CA ASP A 235 -14.26 -6.56 17.83
C ASP A 235 -15.48 -6.87 16.95
N ARG A 236 -15.88 -8.13 16.88
CA ARG A 236 -16.94 -8.60 15.96
C ARG A 236 -18.35 -8.41 16.50
N ASP A 237 -18.49 -8.38 17.83
CA ASP A 237 -19.78 -8.37 18.52
C ASP A 237 -20.34 -6.96 18.70
N ASN A 238 -19.50 -5.92 18.66
CA ASN A 238 -19.93 -4.52 18.78
C ASN A 238 -19.99 -3.77 17.44
N LEU A 239 -19.89 -4.48 16.31
CA LEU A 239 -20.00 -3.85 15.00
C LEU A 239 -21.41 -3.34 14.76
N HIS A 240 -21.55 -2.01 14.74
CA HIS A 240 -22.76 -1.40 14.23
C HIS A 240 -23.02 -1.90 12.80
N PRO A 241 -24.25 -2.35 12.47
CA PRO A 241 -24.53 -2.94 11.17
C PRO A 241 -24.36 -1.92 10.04
N TYR A 242 -24.63 -0.63 10.27
CA TYR A 242 -24.63 0.43 9.24
C TYR A 242 -23.53 1.46 9.41
#